data_AF-A0A7Y2TXV3-F1
#
_entry.id   AF-A0A7Y2TXV3-F1
#
_cell.length_a   1.000
_cell.length_b   1.000
_cell.length_c   1.000
_cell.angle_alpha   90.00
_cell.angle_beta   90.00
_cell.angle_gamma   90.00
#
_symmetry.space_group_name_H-M   'P 1'
#
loop_
_entity.id
_entity.type
_entity.pdbx_description
1 polymer ?
#
loop_
_entity_poly.entity_id
_entity_poly.type
_entity_poly.pdbx_seq_one_letter_code
_entity_poly.pdbx_strand_id
1 'polypeptide(L)'
;MSMSPYIKMPRSVVRATIVLCLGAAAFGLWLGNQSVPSETDVIEAGAAMFVADTGGDALDCVGVPGTGLVWIAVRCGSDADARVYLFSRQGTLMAPEGGPEA
;
A
#
# COMPACT_ATOMS: atom_id res chain seq x y z
N MET A 1 -25.18 43.87 14.92
CA MET A 1 -24.79 42.73 15.80
C MET A 1 -25.82 41.64 15.61
N SER A 2 -25.50 40.65 14.76
CA SER A 2 -26.40 39.52 14.48
C SER A 2 -26.23 38.48 15.58
N MET A 3 -27.20 38.37 16.49
CA MET A 3 -27.26 37.32 17.51
C MET A 3 -27.43 35.98 16.81
N SER A 4 -26.39 35.15 16.85
CA SER A 4 -26.46 33.75 16.43
C SER A 4 -27.45 33.03 17.35
N PRO A 5 -28.53 32.43 16.84
CA PRO A 5 -29.47 31.72 17.68
C PRO A 5 -28.77 30.47 18.23
N TYR A 6 -28.48 30.47 19.53
CA TYR A 6 -28.03 29.28 20.24
C TYR A 6 -29.15 28.23 20.20
N ILE A 7 -29.12 27.37 19.18
CA ILE A 7 -30.00 26.21 19.10
C ILE A 7 -29.64 25.33 20.29
N LYS A 8 -30.55 25.22 21.27
CA LYS A 8 -30.45 24.27 22.38
C LYS A 8 -30.57 22.86 21.79
N MET A 9 -29.46 22.30 21.33
CA MET A 9 -29.43 20.93 20.84
C MET A 9 -29.62 19.96 22.00
N PRO A 10 -30.54 18.97 21.86
CA PRO A 10 -30.66 17.91 22.83
C PRO A 10 -29.33 17.20 23.01
N ARG A 11 -28.93 16.94 24.25
CA ARG A 11 -27.66 16.26 24.56
C ARG A 11 -27.55 14.90 23.89
N SER A 12 -28.68 14.26 23.59
CA SER A 12 -28.75 13.01 22.82
C SER A 12 -28.23 13.16 21.40
N VAL A 13 -28.59 14.25 20.71
CA VAL A 13 -28.14 14.52 19.33
C VAL A 13 -26.63 14.75 19.32
N VAL A 14 -26.12 15.57 20.24
CA VAL A 14 -24.67 15.82 20.35
C VAL A 14 -23.90 14.53 20.62
N ARG A 15 -24.38 13.69 21.54
CA ARG A 15 -23.76 12.39 21.83
C ARG A 15 -23.79 11.46 20.61
N ALA A 16 -24.93 11.38 19.91
CA ALA A 16 -25.05 10.56 18.71
C ALA A 16 -24.08 11.00 17.62
N THR A 17 -23.95 12.31 17.37
CA THR A 17 -23.01 12.84 16.39
C THR A 17 -21.56 12.52 16.78
N ILE A 18 -21.19 12.70 18.05
CA ILE A 18 -19.84 12.37 18.54
C ILE A 18 -19.54 10.88 18.32
N VAL A 19 -20.46 9.99 18.72
CA VAL A 19 -20.29 8.54 18.54
C VAL A 19 -20.15 8.18 17.07
N LEU A 20 -20.96 8.79 16.19
CA LEU A 20 -20.89 8.54 14.76
C LEU A 20 -19.54 8.99 14.16
N CYS A 21 -19.06 10.19 14.51
CA CYS A 21 -17.78 10.70 14.03
C CYS A 21 -16.61 9.84 14.52
N LEU A 22 -16.61 9.45 15.80
CA LEU A 22 -15.58 8.58 16.35
C LEU A 22 -15.61 7.19 15.70
N GLY A 23 -16.80 6.63 15.48
CA GLY A 23 -16.98 5.35 14.78
C GLY A 23 -16.45 5.40 13.35
N ALA A 24 -16.77 6.44 12.59
CA ALA A 24 -16.27 6.63 11.23
C ALA A 24 -14.74 6.78 11.19
N ALA A 25 -14.16 7.54 12.12
CA ALA A 25 -12.71 7.71 12.23
C ALA A 25 -12.01 6.39 12.58
N ALA A 26 -12.52 5.66 13.58
CA ALA A 26 -11.96 4.36 13.98
C ALA A 26 -12.05 3.33 12.84
N PHE A 27 -13.18 3.29 12.13
CA PHE A 27 -13.36 2.40 10.99
C PHE A 27 -12.43 2.75 9.83
N GLY A 28 -12.27 4.04 9.52
CA GLY A 28 -11.32 4.51 8.52
C GLY A 28 -9.86 4.16 8.85
N LEU A 29 -9.45 4.32 10.11
CA LEU A 29 -8.13 3.91 10.57
C LEU A 29 -7.91 2.40 10.47
N TRP A 30 -8.92 1.61 10.85
CA TRP A 30 -8.85 0.16 10.80
C TRP A 30 -8.70 -0.35 9.35
N LEU A 31 -9.49 0.17 8.42
CA LEU A 31 -9.37 -0.15 6.99
C LEU A 31 -8.03 0.30 6.40
N GLY A 32 -7.57 1.51 6.77
CA GLY A 32 -6.29 2.04 6.30
C GLY A 32 -5.08 1.26 6.81
N ASN A 33 -5.17 0.65 7.99
CA ASN A 33 -4.08 -0.17 8.52
C ASN A 33 -3.99 -1.55 7.86
N GLN A 34 -5.11 -2.09 7.34
CA GLN A 34 -5.10 -3.37 6.61
C GLN A 34 -4.60 -3.27 5.17
N SER A 35 -4.52 -2.06 4.61
CA SER A 35 -4.17 -1.87 3.19
C SER A 35 -2.67 -1.75 2.92
N VAL A 36 -1.82 -1.74 3.95
CA VAL A 36 -0.36 -1.66 3.77
C VAL A 36 0.22 -3.07 3.80
N PRO A 37 0.77 -3.58 2.69
CA PRO A 37 1.36 -4.91 2.66
C PRO A 37 2.68 -4.96 3.44
N SER A 38 3.03 -6.16 3.90
CA SER A 38 4.35 -6.43 4.44
C SER A 38 5.41 -6.48 3.34
N GLU A 39 6.69 -6.43 3.72
CA GLU A 39 7.81 -6.63 2.80
C GLU A 39 7.72 -8.01 2.12
N THR A 40 7.37 -9.05 2.88
CA THR A 40 7.18 -10.41 2.37
C THR A 40 6.10 -10.46 1.30
N ASP A 41 4.94 -9.85 1.52
CA ASP A 41 3.83 -9.85 0.55
C ASP A 41 4.25 -9.25 -0.79
N VAL A 42 5.07 -8.20 -0.75
CA VAL A 42 5.57 -7.52 -1.95
C VAL A 42 6.61 -8.37 -2.70
N ILE A 43 7.51 -9.03 -1.98
CA ILE A 43 8.50 -9.93 -2.58
C ILE A 43 7.80 -11.12 -3.23
N GLU A 44 6.82 -11.73 -2.55
CA GLU A 44 6.03 -12.84 -3.08
C GLU A 44 5.24 -12.41 -4.33
N ALA A 45 4.66 -11.21 -4.33
CA ALA A 45 3.98 -10.67 -5.52
C ALA A 45 4.96 -10.50 -6.70
N GLY A 46 6.16 -9.96 -6.45
CA GLY A 46 7.22 -9.84 -7.46
C GLY A 46 7.66 -11.19 -8.02
N ALA A 47 7.88 -12.17 -7.14
CA ALA A 47 8.26 -13.52 -7.52
C ALA A 47 7.17 -14.23 -8.34
N ALA A 48 5.90 -14.07 -7.96
CA ALA A 48 4.79 -14.62 -8.74
C ALA A 48 4.71 -14.02 -10.16
N MET A 49 4.98 -12.72 -10.30
CA MET A 49 5.06 -12.09 -11.63
C MET A 49 6.26 -12.61 -12.44
N PHE A 50 7.43 -12.79 -11.81
CA PHE A 50 8.58 -13.37 -12.48
C PHE A 50 8.30 -14.77 -13.03
N VAL A 51 7.74 -15.65 -12.19
CA VAL A 51 7.35 -17.00 -12.60
C VAL A 51 6.34 -16.96 -13.75
N ALA A 52 5.38 -16.03 -13.72
CA ALA A 52 4.39 -15.89 -14.79
C ALA A 52 5.00 -15.36 -16.11
N ASP A 53 5.97 -14.45 -16.03
CA ASP A 53 6.57 -13.79 -17.19
C ASP A 53 7.64 -14.65 -17.87
N THR A 54 8.42 -15.42 -17.10
CA THR A 54 9.61 -16.12 -17.59
C THR A 54 9.55 -17.64 -17.43
N GLY A 55 8.71 -18.15 -16.51
CA GLY A 55 8.74 -19.55 -16.09
C GLY A 55 9.92 -19.91 -15.19
N GLY A 56 10.66 -18.92 -14.66
CA GLY A 56 11.78 -19.11 -13.72
C GLY A 56 11.33 -19.52 -12.31
N ASP A 57 12.29 -19.64 -11.38
CA ASP A 57 12.02 -19.99 -9.98
C ASP A 57 11.72 -18.74 -9.13
N ALA A 58 10.71 -18.81 -8.27
CA ALA A 58 10.40 -17.77 -7.29
C ALA A 58 11.54 -17.55 -6.28
N LEU A 59 12.37 -18.57 -6.04
CA LEU A 59 13.52 -18.48 -5.14
C LEU A 59 14.69 -17.69 -5.72
N ASP A 60 14.67 -17.40 -7.03
CA ASP A 60 15.67 -16.55 -7.69
C ASP A 60 15.39 -15.05 -7.50
N CYS A 61 14.43 -14.69 -6.63
CA CYS A 61 14.01 -13.34 -6.35
C CYS A 61 14.54 -12.82 -5.01
N VAL A 62 15.00 -11.58 -4.99
CA VAL A 62 15.43 -10.87 -3.78
C VAL A 62 14.83 -9.47 -3.71
N GLY A 63 14.31 -9.12 -2.54
CA GLY A 63 13.88 -7.76 -2.23
C GLY A 63 15.07 -6.86 -1.90
N VAL A 64 15.13 -5.69 -2.53
CA VAL A 64 16.15 -4.67 -2.29
C VAL A 64 15.47 -3.35 -1.94
N PRO A 65 15.98 -2.59 -0.94
CA PRO A 65 15.45 -1.27 -0.64
C PRO A 65 15.45 -0.34 -1.86
N GLY A 66 14.32 0.31 -2.11
CA GLY A 66 14.18 1.32 -3.16
C GLY A 66 14.71 2.69 -2.75
N THR A 67 14.66 3.64 -3.70
CA THR A 67 14.94 5.06 -3.45
C THR A 67 13.81 5.94 -3.96
N GLY A 68 13.64 7.12 -3.36
CA GLY A 68 12.60 8.07 -3.77
C GLY A 68 11.18 7.54 -3.53
N LEU A 69 10.41 7.39 -4.61
CA LEU A 69 9.02 6.88 -4.57
C LEU A 69 8.95 5.35 -4.51
N VAL A 70 10.03 4.65 -4.87
CA VAL A 70 10.11 3.19 -4.80
C VAL A 70 10.38 2.81 -3.35
N TRP A 71 9.53 1.96 -2.79
CA TRP A 71 9.73 1.38 -1.47
C TRP A 71 10.64 0.17 -1.54
N ILE A 72 10.32 -0.80 -2.40
CA ILE A 72 11.06 -2.05 -2.59
C ILE A 72 11.18 -2.35 -4.08
N ALA A 73 12.37 -2.74 -4.51
CA ALA A 73 12.61 -3.32 -5.82
C ALA A 73 12.83 -4.83 -5.67
N VAL A 74 12.01 -5.64 -6.32
CA VAL A 74 12.18 -7.11 -6.34
C VAL A 74 12.96 -7.46 -7.58
N ARG A 75 14.19 -7.95 -7.40
CA ARG A 75 15.10 -8.36 -8.48
C ARG A 75 15.08 -9.88 -8.60
N CYS A 76 14.78 -10.40 -9.78
CA CYS A 76 14.64 -11.83 -10.03
C CYS A 76 15.53 -12.27 -11.19
N GLY A 77 16.03 -13.50 -11.09
CA GLY A 77 16.80 -14.16 -12.15
C GLY A 77 18.20 -13.56 -12.35
N SER A 78 18.86 -14.00 -13.43
CA SER A 78 20.19 -13.54 -13.83
C SER A 78 20.29 -13.43 -15.36
N ASP A 79 21.26 -12.64 -15.83
CA ASP A 79 21.56 -12.46 -17.25
C ASP A 79 20.35 -12.06 -18.12
N ALA A 80 19.96 -12.91 -19.08
CA ALA A 80 18.93 -12.61 -20.07
C ALA A 80 17.50 -12.61 -19.50
N ASP A 81 17.30 -13.28 -18.37
CA ASP A 81 16.00 -13.38 -17.70
C ASP A 81 15.87 -12.42 -16.52
N ALA A 82 16.85 -11.53 -16.31
CA ALA A 82 16.82 -10.57 -15.21
C ALA A 82 15.59 -9.64 -15.30
N ARG A 83 14.78 -9.62 -14.25
CA ARG A 83 13.60 -8.73 -14.11
C ARG A 83 13.66 -7.93 -12.82
N VAL A 84 13.18 -6.69 -12.86
CA VAL A 84 13.04 -5.83 -11.69
C VAL A 84 11.62 -5.29 -11.60
N TYR A 85 10.94 -5.61 -10.50
CA TYR A 85 9.58 -5.16 -10.19
C TYR A 85 9.64 -4.08 -9.10
N LEU A 86 9.20 -2.87 -9.43
CA LEU A 86 9.29 -1.71 -8.52
C LEU A 86 7.96 -1.49 -7.80
N PHE A 87 7.97 -1.53 -6.48
CA PHE A 87 6.77 -1.37 -5.66
C PHE A 87 6.79 -0.09 -4.84
N SER A 88 5.61 0.54 -4.79
CA SER A 88 5.30 1.63 -3.85
C SER A 88 5.10 1.11 -2.42
N ARG A 89 5.06 2.01 -1.44
CA ARG A 89 4.76 1.67 -0.03
C ARG A 89 3.35 1.09 0.18
N GLN A 90 2.46 1.27 -0.79
CA GLN A 90 1.12 0.69 -0.80
C GLN A 90 1.07 -0.68 -1.50
N GLY A 91 2.23 -1.24 -1.91
CA GLY A 91 2.31 -2.49 -2.68
C GLY A 91 1.83 -2.38 -4.12
N THR A 92 1.56 -1.17 -4.61
CA THR A 92 1.24 -0.95 -6.02
C THR A 92 2.51 -1.07 -6.85
N LEU A 93 2.47 -1.88 -7.92
CA LEU A 93 3.52 -1.96 -8.92
C LEU A 93 3.60 -0.64 -9.70
N MET A 94 4.76 0.00 -9.68
CA MET A 94 5.00 1.31 -10.29
C MET A 94 5.53 1.20 -11.73
N ALA A 95 6.29 0.17 -12.04
CA ALA A 95 6.70 -0.19 -13.40
C ALA A 95 7.07 -1.68 -13.46
N PRO A 96 6.53 -2.44 -14.42
CA PRO A 96 6.93 -3.83 -14.68
C PRO A 96 8.24 -3.94 -15.49
N GLU A 97 8.72 -2.84 -16.09
CA GLU A 97 9.82 -2.89 -17.07
C GLU A 97 11.04 -2.11 -16.57
N GLY A 98 11.67 -2.64 -15.52
CA GLY A 98 13.07 -2.34 -15.22
C GLY A 98 13.94 -3.45 -15.77
N GLY A 99 14.24 -3.42 -17.08
CA GLY A 99 15.44 -4.08 -17.60
C GLY A 99 16.69 -3.55 -16.89
N PRO A 100 17.87 -4.17 -17.07
CA PRO A 100 19.00 -4.09 -16.15
C PRO A 100 19.73 -2.73 -16.09
N GLU A 101 19.05 -1.58 -16.00
CA GLU A 101 19.62 -0.23 -15.82
C GLU A 101 18.66 0.74 -15.08
N ALA A 102 17.99 0.30 -14.00
CA ALA A 102 17.24 1.16 -13.07
C ALA A 102 17.88 1.24 -11.68
#